data_AF-A0A0F6T1B6-F1
#
_entry.id   AF-A0A0F6T1B6-F1
#
_cell.length_a   1.000
_cell.length_b   1.000
_cell.length_c   1.000
_cell.angle_alpha   90.00
_cell.angle_beta   90.00
_cell.angle_gamma   90.00
#
_symmetry.space_group_name_H-M   'P 1'
#
loop_
_entity.id
_entity.type
_entity.pdbx_description
1 polymer ?
#
loop_
_entity_poly.entity_id
_entity_poly.type
_entity_poly.pdbx_seq_one_letter_code
_entity_poly.pdbx_strand_id
1 'polypeptide(L)'
;MAEGFEFAGVQFTFNNGNKTAKVFRHRDLPVDVHILPANTNEITRAARAHLRPETSLHQFPAVATSYIFPAVVAGENIKVIRNDGTALQAALTTTRVLFHAYGRRLIWSQLLAFVVETRDEADSIYQGSPIFRASDNAFVSVITHREQMFLETSSGEKIFSGYVFPVTGLKPKNFVSGETEIYPGGSFVVRKIEDGMSVYGMQMLPYAEIKAFAQSIQFVPSCNLPRNTAVYHNRFETNVRPRRRQTRNFQVPRVLSAVKNLLTCPRF
;
A
#
# COMPACT_ATOMS: atom_id res chain seq x y z
N MET A 1 -12.69 -16.45 -25.31
CA MET A 1 -12.77 -14.98 -25.50
C MET A 1 -13.05 -14.38 -24.13
N ALA A 2 -12.34 -13.32 -23.72
CA ALA A 2 -12.64 -12.64 -22.46
C ALA A 2 -13.94 -11.86 -22.64
N GLU A 3 -14.91 -12.06 -21.74
CA GLU A 3 -16.17 -11.32 -21.75
C GLU A 3 -15.90 -9.86 -21.36
N GLY A 4 -16.44 -8.93 -22.15
CA GLY A 4 -16.32 -7.50 -21.92
C GLY A 4 -17.44 -7.02 -21.01
N PHE A 5 -17.08 -6.30 -19.95
CA PHE A 5 -18.02 -5.72 -19.00
C PHE A 5 -17.95 -4.20 -19.07
N GLU A 6 -19.09 -3.55 -18.80
CA GLU A 6 -19.17 -2.12 -18.66
C GLU A 6 -19.96 -1.74 -17.40
N PHE A 7 -19.44 -0.79 -16.63
CA PHE A 7 -20.14 -0.23 -15.48
C PHE A 7 -19.80 1.26 -15.35
N ALA A 8 -20.83 2.11 -15.31
CA ALA A 8 -20.68 3.57 -15.14
C ALA A 8 -19.67 4.21 -16.13
N GLY A 9 -19.64 3.72 -17.37
CA GLY A 9 -18.73 4.19 -18.43
C GLY A 9 -17.29 3.69 -18.29
N VAL A 10 -16.99 2.75 -17.38
CA VAL A 10 -15.71 2.04 -17.31
C VAL A 10 -15.85 0.69 -18.01
N GLN A 11 -14.96 0.41 -18.96
CA GLN A 11 -14.92 -0.88 -19.66
C GLN A 11 -13.74 -1.71 -19.18
N PHE A 12 -14.00 -2.98 -18.90
CA PHE A 12 -13.04 -3.91 -18.32
C PHE A 12 -13.31 -5.36 -18.74
N THR A 13 -12.31 -6.22 -18.58
CA THR A 13 -12.45 -7.67 -18.77
C THR A 13 -11.99 -8.42 -17.53
N PHE A 14 -12.54 -9.61 -17.31
CA PHE A 14 -12.05 -10.56 -16.32
C PHE A 14 -11.27 -11.70 -16.98
N ASN A 15 -10.22 -12.15 -16.29
CA ASN A 15 -9.49 -13.37 -16.59
C ASN A 15 -9.58 -14.30 -15.37
N ASN A 16 -10.47 -15.28 -15.45
CA ASN A 16 -10.70 -16.28 -14.40
C ASN A 16 -9.49 -17.19 -14.14
N GLY A 17 -8.65 -17.44 -15.17
CA GLY A 17 -7.47 -18.28 -15.02
C GLY A 17 -6.42 -17.67 -14.10
N ASN A 18 -6.21 -16.36 -14.22
CA ASN A 18 -5.24 -15.62 -13.41
C ASN A 18 -5.87 -14.85 -12.24
N LYS A 19 -7.21 -14.91 -12.08
CA LYS A 19 -7.98 -14.10 -11.13
C LYS A 19 -7.66 -12.60 -11.20
N THR A 20 -7.64 -12.07 -12.43
CA THR A 20 -7.35 -10.65 -12.69
C THR A 20 -8.48 -9.98 -13.45
N ALA A 21 -8.59 -8.67 -13.31
CA ALA A 21 -9.40 -7.81 -14.16
C ALA A 21 -8.52 -6.75 -14.82
N LYS A 22 -8.87 -6.34 -16.04
CA LYS A 22 -8.18 -5.29 -16.77
C LYS A 22 -9.17 -4.20 -17.15
N VAL A 23 -9.02 -3.03 -16.54
CA VAL A 23 -9.67 -1.79 -16.99
C VAL A 23 -8.89 -1.26 -18.19
N PHE A 24 -9.59 -0.90 -19.27
CA PHE A 24 -8.95 -0.39 -20.49
C PHE A 24 -9.59 0.90 -21.03
N ARG A 25 -10.78 1.30 -20.57
CA ARG A 25 -11.42 2.59 -20.92
C ARG A 25 -12.23 3.17 -19.77
N HIS A 26 -12.34 4.50 -19.76
CA HIS A 26 -13.30 5.27 -18.94
C HIS A 26 -13.85 6.44 -19.77
N ARG A 27 -15.16 6.46 -20.01
CA ARG A 27 -15.86 7.46 -20.85
C ARG A 27 -15.20 7.61 -22.22
N ASP A 28 -15.06 6.49 -22.93
CA ASP A 28 -14.42 6.36 -24.25
C ASP A 28 -12.92 6.70 -24.34
N LEU A 29 -12.32 7.22 -23.27
CA LEU A 29 -10.88 7.46 -23.21
C LEU A 29 -10.15 6.17 -22.82
N PRO A 30 -9.05 5.82 -23.51
CA PRO A 30 -8.21 4.70 -23.10
C PRO A 30 -7.60 4.98 -21.71
N VAL A 31 -7.60 3.95 -20.86
CA VAL A 31 -6.97 4.01 -19.54
C VAL A 31 -5.96 2.87 -19.43
N ASP A 32 -4.77 3.22 -19.00
CA ASP A 32 -3.71 2.28 -18.68
C ASP A 32 -3.73 2.06 -17.16
N VAL A 33 -3.86 0.82 -16.72
CA VAL A 33 -3.80 0.44 -15.31
C VAL A 33 -2.83 -0.73 -15.16
N HIS A 34 -1.72 -0.48 -14.48
CA HIS A 34 -0.65 -1.44 -14.23
C HIS A 34 -0.56 -1.70 -12.74
N ILE A 35 -0.98 -2.87 -12.30
CA ILE A 35 -0.90 -3.25 -10.89
C ILE A 35 0.52 -3.71 -10.59
N LEU A 36 1.12 -3.12 -9.57
CA LEU A 36 2.52 -3.34 -9.19
C LEU A 36 2.59 -4.24 -7.95
N PRO A 37 3.68 -5.02 -7.78
CA PRO A 37 3.89 -5.81 -6.58
C PRO A 37 3.87 -4.93 -5.32
N ALA A 38 2.93 -5.22 -4.42
CA ALA A 38 2.75 -4.47 -3.19
C ALA A 38 3.49 -5.13 -2.03
N ASN A 39 3.97 -4.32 -1.09
CA ASN A 39 4.55 -4.76 0.20
C ASN A 39 5.73 -5.75 0.07
N THR A 40 6.44 -5.77 -1.06
CA THR A 40 7.54 -6.70 -1.31
C THR A 40 8.91 -6.04 -1.18
N ASN A 41 9.93 -6.87 -0.98
CA ASN A 41 11.35 -6.48 -1.05
C ASN A 41 11.84 -6.24 -2.47
N GLU A 42 10.99 -6.49 -3.45
CA GLU A 42 11.35 -6.37 -4.84
C GLU A 42 11.31 -4.90 -5.22
N ILE A 43 12.50 -4.28 -5.28
CA ILE A 43 12.67 -3.27 -6.32
C ILE A 43 12.49 -4.07 -7.60
N THR A 44 11.35 -3.92 -8.28
CA THR A 44 11.20 -4.53 -9.59
C THR A 44 12.39 -4.04 -10.42
N ARG A 45 13.39 -4.91 -10.60
CA ARG A 45 14.67 -4.65 -11.28
C ARG A 45 14.38 -4.53 -12.78
N ALA A 46 13.56 -3.56 -13.14
CA ALA A 46 13.63 -3.00 -14.47
C ALA A 46 14.96 -2.24 -14.49
N ALA A 47 16.04 -2.93 -14.85
CA ALA A 47 17.39 -2.39 -15.02
C ALA A 47 17.47 -1.24 -16.05
N ARG A 48 16.32 -0.81 -16.60
CA ARG A 48 16.11 0.31 -17.52
C ARG A 48 14.76 1.03 -17.24
N ALA A 49 14.39 1.20 -15.96
CA ALA A 49 13.07 1.71 -15.58
C ALA A 49 12.71 3.08 -16.19
N HIS A 50 13.68 3.95 -16.48
CA HIS A 50 13.42 5.25 -17.13
C HIS A 50 12.83 5.16 -18.55
N LEU A 51 12.75 3.95 -19.14
CA LEU A 51 12.19 3.71 -20.47
C LEU A 51 10.86 2.94 -20.44
N ARG A 52 10.26 2.71 -19.26
CA ARG A 52 8.98 2.00 -19.17
C ARG A 52 7.79 2.93 -18.96
N PRO A 53 6.63 2.65 -19.56
CA PRO A 53 5.45 3.51 -19.50
C PRO A 53 5.01 3.86 -18.07
N GLU A 54 5.17 2.94 -17.11
CA GLU A 54 4.69 3.13 -15.74
C GLU A 54 5.45 4.25 -14.99
N THR A 55 6.64 4.63 -15.45
CA THR A 55 7.37 5.77 -14.87
C THR A 55 6.81 7.13 -15.29
N SER A 56 6.11 7.20 -16.42
CA SER A 56 5.38 8.39 -16.89
C SER A 56 3.93 8.46 -16.44
N LEU A 57 3.39 7.40 -15.82
CA LEU A 57 2.04 7.34 -15.29
C LEU A 57 1.94 7.93 -13.87
N HIS A 58 0.72 8.28 -13.45
CA HIS A 58 0.46 8.56 -12.05
C HIS A 58 0.68 7.29 -11.23
N GLN A 59 1.41 7.39 -10.12
CA GLN A 59 1.65 6.26 -9.24
C GLN A 59 0.97 6.48 -7.89
N PHE A 60 0.16 5.50 -7.53
CA PHE A 60 -0.38 5.32 -6.19
C PHE A 60 0.15 3.99 -5.65
N PRO A 61 0.09 3.72 -4.35
CA PRO A 61 0.58 2.45 -3.83
C PRO A 61 -0.02 1.25 -4.58
N ALA A 62 0.88 0.40 -5.07
CA ALA A 62 0.60 -0.81 -5.85
C ALA A 62 -0.07 -0.60 -7.23
N VAL A 63 -0.07 0.62 -7.79
CA VAL A 63 -0.59 0.86 -9.14
C VAL A 63 0.09 2.04 -9.85
N ALA A 64 0.35 1.86 -11.15
CA ALA A 64 0.65 2.95 -12.07
C ALA A 64 -0.51 3.09 -13.08
N THR A 65 -1.03 4.29 -13.26
CA THR A 65 -2.26 4.52 -14.04
C THR A 65 -2.25 5.85 -14.79
N SER A 66 -2.87 5.89 -15.98
CA SER A 66 -3.12 7.14 -16.70
C SER A 66 -4.34 7.91 -16.15
N TYR A 67 -5.15 7.27 -15.31
CA TYR A 67 -6.30 7.86 -14.64
C TYR A 67 -5.97 8.28 -13.20
N ILE A 68 -6.36 9.49 -12.81
CA ILE A 68 -6.19 10.00 -11.45
C ILE A 68 -7.34 9.46 -10.57
N PHE A 69 -7.02 8.52 -9.70
CA PHE A 69 -7.97 8.01 -8.71
C PHE A 69 -8.29 9.08 -7.66
N PRO A 70 -9.54 9.57 -7.57
CA PRO A 70 -9.93 10.58 -6.59
C PRO A 70 -9.79 10.06 -5.16
N ALA A 71 -9.67 10.99 -4.21
CA ALA A 71 -9.64 10.62 -2.80
C ALA A 71 -11.00 10.07 -2.34
N VAL A 72 -10.94 9.06 -1.49
CA VAL A 72 -12.09 8.48 -0.78
C VAL A 72 -12.12 8.95 0.67
N VAL A 73 -13.27 8.85 1.33
CA VAL A 73 -13.47 9.31 2.72
C VAL A 73 -13.81 8.15 3.66
N ALA A 74 -13.44 8.29 4.93
CA ALA A 74 -13.67 7.24 5.93
C ALA A 74 -15.17 7.03 6.14
N GLY A 75 -15.61 5.76 6.18
CA GLY A 75 -17.02 5.39 6.27
C GLY A 75 -17.82 5.53 4.97
N GLU A 76 -17.20 5.96 3.87
CA GLU A 76 -17.84 5.99 2.56
C GLU A 76 -18.20 4.58 2.08
N ASN A 77 -19.35 4.47 1.41
CA ASN A 77 -19.75 3.25 0.73
C ASN A 77 -19.20 3.25 -0.70
N ILE A 78 -18.66 2.09 -1.09
CA ILE A 78 -18.13 1.82 -2.42
C ILE A 78 -18.84 0.61 -3.04
N LYS A 79 -18.70 0.47 -4.35
CA LYS A 79 -19.14 -0.67 -5.16
C LYS A 79 -17.90 -1.29 -5.81
N VAL A 80 -17.67 -2.57 -5.58
CA VAL A 80 -16.56 -3.32 -6.18
C VAL A 80 -17.15 -4.32 -7.16
N ILE A 81 -16.66 -4.34 -8.40
CA ILE A 81 -17.18 -5.31 -9.38
C ILE A 81 -16.51 -6.66 -9.19
N ARG A 82 -17.32 -7.68 -8.93
CA ARG A 82 -16.92 -9.08 -8.78
C ARG A 82 -16.73 -9.72 -10.15
N ASN A 83 -16.05 -10.87 -10.17
CA ASN A 83 -15.72 -11.62 -11.39
C ASN A 83 -16.95 -12.11 -12.19
N ASP A 84 -18.14 -12.11 -11.59
CA ASP A 84 -19.43 -12.40 -12.24
C ASP A 84 -20.10 -11.15 -12.84
N GLY A 85 -19.44 -9.98 -12.78
CA GLY A 85 -19.96 -8.70 -13.25
C GLY A 85 -20.88 -7.99 -12.25
N THR A 86 -21.23 -8.60 -11.12
CA THR A 86 -22.09 -7.98 -10.11
C THR A 86 -21.32 -7.03 -9.20
N ALA A 87 -22.01 -6.04 -8.63
CA ALA A 87 -21.41 -5.08 -7.72
C ALA A 87 -21.60 -5.50 -6.25
N LEU A 88 -20.49 -5.68 -5.53
CA LEU A 88 -20.46 -5.80 -4.07
C LEU A 88 -20.45 -4.40 -3.44
N GLN A 89 -21.40 -4.10 -2.56
CA GLN A 89 -21.35 -2.89 -1.74
C GLN A 89 -20.53 -3.13 -0.48
N ALA A 90 -19.60 -2.22 -0.18
CA ALA A 90 -18.76 -2.29 1.02
C ALA A 90 -18.50 -0.90 1.59
N ALA A 91 -18.25 -0.82 2.89
CA ALA A 91 -17.89 0.42 3.58
C ALA A 91 -16.39 0.48 3.88
N LEU A 92 -15.80 1.67 3.73
CA LEU A 92 -14.40 1.94 4.09
C LEU A 92 -14.23 2.10 5.60
N THR A 93 -14.10 0.97 6.29
CA THR A 93 -14.16 0.89 7.77
C THR A 93 -12.81 0.76 8.44
N THR A 94 -11.74 0.49 7.70
CA THR A 94 -10.40 0.33 8.25
C THR A 94 -9.37 1.09 7.43
N THR A 95 -8.13 1.13 7.93
CA THR A 95 -6.98 1.77 7.29
C THR A 95 -5.91 0.72 7.01
N ARG A 96 -5.10 0.88 5.98
CA ARG A 96 -3.92 0.05 5.69
C ARG A 96 -2.79 0.89 5.16
N VAL A 97 -1.57 0.48 5.43
CA VAL A 97 -0.39 1.03 4.76
C VAL A 97 -0.08 0.12 3.59
N LEU A 98 0.06 0.70 2.42
CA LEU A 98 0.47 0.00 1.22
C LEU A 98 1.66 0.74 0.60
N PHE A 99 2.60 -0.01 0.03
CA PHE A 99 3.71 0.56 -0.71
C PHE A 99 4.14 -0.34 -1.88
N HIS A 100 4.85 0.24 -2.83
CA HIS A 100 5.59 -0.48 -3.87
C HIS A 100 6.92 0.22 -4.15
N ALA A 101 7.91 -0.54 -4.62
CA ALA A 101 9.17 0.00 -5.11
C ALA A 101 9.28 -0.23 -6.63
N TYR A 102 9.18 0.85 -7.41
CA TYR A 102 9.28 0.79 -8.88
C TYR A 102 10.15 1.92 -9.40
N GLY A 103 11.04 1.59 -10.34
CA GLY A 103 11.88 2.58 -11.02
C GLY A 103 12.68 3.49 -10.09
N ARG A 104 13.29 2.89 -9.05
CA ARG A 104 14.03 3.60 -7.99
C ARG A 104 13.17 4.58 -7.17
N ARG A 105 11.86 4.42 -7.16
CA ARG A 105 10.96 5.17 -6.28
C ARG A 105 10.21 4.19 -5.39
N LEU A 106 10.27 4.42 -4.10
CA LEU A 106 9.35 3.84 -3.13
C LEU A 106 8.14 4.78 -3.04
N ILE A 107 6.96 4.29 -3.41
CA ILE A 107 5.68 5.01 -3.27
C ILE A 107 4.91 4.35 -2.13
N TRP A 108 4.37 5.14 -1.21
CA TRP A 108 3.66 4.62 -0.04
C TRP A 108 2.54 5.55 0.41
N SER A 109 1.49 4.97 1.01
CA SER A 109 0.40 5.73 1.64
C SER A 109 -0.29 4.92 2.72
N GLN A 110 -0.83 5.63 3.70
CA GLN A 110 -1.99 5.17 4.45
C GLN A 110 -3.21 5.29 3.54
N LEU A 111 -3.96 4.21 3.41
CA LEU A 111 -5.13 4.05 2.56
C LEU A 111 -6.32 3.63 3.40
N LEU A 112 -7.51 4.04 2.99
CA LEU A 112 -8.74 3.44 3.49
C LEU A 112 -8.93 2.06 2.85
N ALA A 113 -9.57 1.16 3.58
CA ALA A 113 -9.79 -0.20 3.13
C ALA A 113 -11.17 -0.69 3.58
N PHE A 114 -11.71 -1.63 2.81
CA PHE A 114 -12.89 -2.39 3.18
C PHE A 114 -12.51 -3.82 3.56
N VAL A 115 -13.44 -4.51 4.22
CA VAL A 115 -13.26 -5.87 4.72
C VAL A 115 -14.40 -6.73 4.20
N VAL A 116 -14.07 -7.95 3.81
CA VAL A 116 -15.05 -9.01 3.53
C VAL A 116 -14.78 -10.18 4.49
N GLU A 117 -15.83 -10.85 4.93
CA GLU A 117 -15.72 -11.84 6.01
C GLU A 117 -15.40 -13.25 5.50
N THR A 118 -15.89 -13.59 4.31
CA THR A 118 -15.80 -14.95 3.77
C THR A 118 -14.71 -15.07 2.70
N ARG A 119 -14.16 -16.28 2.58
CA ARG A 119 -13.20 -16.61 1.53
C ARG A 119 -13.84 -16.55 0.15
N ASP A 120 -15.07 -17.02 0.01
CA ASP A 120 -15.76 -17.07 -1.27
C ASP A 120 -16.01 -15.65 -1.82
N GLU A 121 -16.42 -14.72 -0.96
CA GLU A 121 -16.55 -13.31 -1.34
C GLU A 121 -15.17 -12.73 -1.72
N ALA A 122 -14.13 -12.99 -0.93
CA ALA A 122 -12.78 -12.54 -1.22
C ALA A 122 -12.18 -13.14 -2.49
N ASP A 123 -12.59 -14.36 -2.88
CA ASP A 123 -12.13 -15.06 -4.08
C ASP A 123 -12.92 -14.64 -5.33
N SER A 124 -14.09 -14.00 -5.16
CA SER A 124 -14.86 -13.35 -6.25
C SER A 124 -14.32 -11.97 -6.64
N ILE A 125 -13.47 -11.37 -5.81
CA ILE A 125 -12.88 -10.05 -6.04
C ILE A 125 -11.50 -10.25 -6.67
N TYR A 126 -11.37 -9.93 -7.95
CA TYR A 126 -10.14 -10.13 -8.70
C TYR A 126 -9.20 -8.93 -8.57
N GLN A 127 -7.90 -9.20 -8.69
CA GLN A 127 -6.90 -8.14 -8.75
C GLN A 127 -7.12 -7.33 -10.03
N GLY A 128 -7.36 -6.03 -9.89
CA GLY A 128 -7.71 -5.10 -10.97
C GLY A 128 -9.19 -4.81 -11.10
N SER A 129 -10.06 -5.49 -10.33
CA SER A 129 -11.49 -5.19 -10.29
C SER A 129 -11.73 -3.69 -10.05
N PRO A 130 -12.57 -3.01 -10.84
CA PRO A 130 -12.84 -1.60 -10.66
C PRO A 130 -13.69 -1.34 -9.41
N ILE A 131 -13.40 -0.22 -8.76
CA ILE A 131 -14.06 0.27 -7.56
C ILE A 131 -14.73 1.60 -7.87
N PHE A 132 -15.98 1.74 -7.46
CA PHE A 132 -16.78 2.94 -7.67
C PHE A 132 -17.28 3.49 -6.34
N ARG A 133 -17.44 4.81 -6.26
CA ARG A 133 -18.17 5.43 -5.15
C ARG A 133 -19.65 5.11 -5.27
N ALA A 134 -20.28 4.67 -4.17
CA ALA A 134 -21.67 4.20 -4.25
C ALA A 134 -22.69 5.33 -4.52
N SER A 135 -22.38 6.57 -4.10
CA SER A 135 -23.30 7.71 -4.19
C SER A 135 -23.45 8.31 -5.59
N ASP A 136 -22.39 8.28 -6.40
CA ASP A 136 -22.35 8.93 -7.73
C ASP A 136 -21.82 8.01 -8.85
N ASN A 137 -21.47 6.76 -8.51
CA ASN A 137 -20.82 5.79 -9.41
C ASN A 137 -19.52 6.32 -10.04
N ALA A 138 -18.82 7.27 -9.40
CA ALA A 138 -17.52 7.71 -9.87
C ALA A 138 -16.51 6.55 -9.77
N PHE A 139 -15.69 6.34 -10.80
CA PHE A 139 -14.59 5.40 -10.77
C PHE A 139 -13.50 5.91 -9.83
N VAL A 140 -13.26 5.21 -8.71
CA VAL A 140 -12.39 5.72 -7.64
C VAL A 140 -11.08 4.96 -7.47
N SER A 141 -11.00 3.69 -7.87
CA SER A 141 -9.79 2.87 -7.70
C SER A 141 -9.95 1.55 -8.47
N VAL A 142 -8.90 0.73 -8.46
CA VAL A 142 -8.96 -0.70 -8.74
C VAL A 142 -8.50 -1.50 -7.52
N ILE A 143 -8.83 -2.79 -7.47
CA ILE A 143 -8.29 -3.72 -6.46
C ILE A 143 -6.81 -3.98 -6.77
N THR A 144 -5.92 -3.65 -5.84
CA THR A 144 -4.47 -3.86 -6.04
C THR A 144 -3.90 -4.94 -5.14
N HIS A 145 -4.41 -5.06 -3.93
CA HIS A 145 -3.87 -5.95 -2.92
C HIS A 145 -4.98 -6.55 -2.06
N ARG A 146 -4.73 -7.76 -1.58
CA ARG A 146 -5.58 -8.50 -0.65
C ARG A 146 -4.70 -9.05 0.46
N GLU A 147 -5.10 -8.85 1.70
CA GLU A 147 -4.45 -9.43 2.87
C GLU A 147 -5.45 -10.11 3.79
N GLN A 148 -4.99 -11.10 4.55
CA GLN A 148 -5.80 -11.71 5.61
C GLN A 148 -5.70 -10.88 6.89
N MET A 149 -6.86 -10.58 7.47
CA MET A 149 -6.98 -9.91 8.75
C MET A 149 -7.13 -10.92 9.87
N PHE A 150 -6.40 -10.71 10.96
CA PHE A 150 -6.51 -11.52 12.17
C PHE A 150 -6.79 -10.59 13.35
N LEU A 151 -7.64 -11.04 14.27
CA LEU A 151 -7.80 -10.47 15.59
C LEU A 151 -6.83 -11.19 16.54
N GLU A 152 -6.18 -10.44 17.40
CA GLU A 152 -5.36 -11.00 18.47
C GLU A 152 -6.15 -10.97 19.78
N THR A 153 -6.16 -12.08 20.50
CA THR A 153 -6.78 -12.20 21.82
C THR A 153 -5.83 -11.68 22.91
N SER A 154 -6.35 -11.49 24.12
CA SER A 154 -5.51 -11.15 25.29
C SER A 154 -4.46 -12.21 25.63
N SER A 155 -4.59 -13.43 25.10
CA SER A 155 -3.59 -14.51 25.25
C SER A 155 -2.56 -14.55 24.11
N GLY A 156 -2.63 -13.64 23.13
CA GLY A 156 -1.75 -13.62 21.94
C GLY A 156 -2.18 -14.59 20.83
N GLU A 157 -3.35 -15.22 20.95
CA GLU A 157 -3.89 -16.10 19.92
C GLU A 157 -4.42 -15.30 18.74
N LYS A 158 -4.20 -15.81 17.52
CA LYS A 158 -4.61 -15.16 16.27
C LYS A 158 -5.81 -15.86 15.67
N ILE A 159 -6.92 -15.13 15.62
CA ILE A 159 -8.19 -15.61 15.05
C ILE A 159 -8.41 -14.92 13.71
N PHE A 160 -8.60 -15.71 12.66
CA PHE A 160 -8.93 -15.17 11.34
C PHE A 160 -10.23 -14.34 11.41
N SER A 161 -10.23 -13.15 10.84
CA SER A 161 -11.32 -12.18 10.96
C SER A 161 -11.83 -11.65 9.61
N GLY A 162 -11.22 -12.01 8.50
CA GLY A 162 -11.65 -11.59 7.17
C GLY A 162 -10.50 -11.27 6.22
N TYR A 163 -10.83 -10.73 5.06
CA TYR A 163 -9.89 -10.26 4.05
C TYR A 163 -10.03 -8.75 3.88
N VAL A 164 -8.91 -8.03 3.85
CA VAL A 164 -8.88 -6.58 3.71
C VAL A 164 -8.38 -6.20 2.33
N PHE A 165 -9.02 -5.19 1.76
CA PHE A 165 -8.74 -4.66 0.43
C PHE A 165 -8.51 -3.15 0.53
N PRO A 166 -7.25 -2.68 0.49
CA PRO A 166 -6.94 -1.26 0.42
C PRO A 166 -7.46 -0.63 -0.87
N VAL A 167 -7.98 0.59 -0.77
CA VAL A 167 -8.45 1.40 -1.89
C VAL A 167 -7.39 2.46 -2.17
N THR A 168 -6.71 2.31 -3.30
CA THR A 168 -5.57 3.15 -3.67
C THR A 168 -6.00 4.36 -4.50
N GLY A 169 -5.30 5.48 -4.35
CA GLY A 169 -5.62 6.71 -5.06
C GLY A 169 -5.06 7.92 -4.35
N LEU A 170 -5.61 9.10 -4.65
CA LEU A 170 -5.26 10.31 -3.94
C LEU A 170 -5.50 10.14 -2.44
N LYS A 171 -4.54 10.61 -1.65
CA LYS A 171 -4.51 10.48 -0.20
C LYS A 171 -5.77 11.07 0.44
N PRO A 172 -6.50 10.32 1.29
CA PRO A 172 -7.60 10.86 2.07
C PRO A 172 -7.16 12.03 2.98
N LYS A 173 -8.12 12.88 3.35
CA LYS A 173 -7.87 13.99 4.30
C LYS A 173 -7.36 13.43 5.64
N ASN A 174 -6.30 14.03 6.18
CA ASN A 174 -5.62 13.62 7.44
C ASN A 174 -4.83 12.29 7.39
N PHE A 175 -4.69 11.66 6.22
CA PHE A 175 -3.81 10.50 6.05
C PHE A 175 -2.40 10.95 5.65
N VAL A 176 -1.43 10.05 5.61
CA VAL A 176 -0.05 10.33 5.16
C VAL A 176 0.27 9.53 3.89
N SER A 177 0.91 10.17 2.91
CA SER A 177 1.48 9.52 1.73
C SER A 177 2.82 10.16 1.42
N GLY A 178 3.64 9.48 0.64
CA GLY A 178 4.91 10.03 0.20
C GLY A 178 5.60 9.17 -0.84
N GLU A 179 6.72 9.71 -1.28
CA GLU A 179 7.66 9.03 -2.14
C GLU A 179 9.07 9.17 -1.62
N THR A 180 9.92 8.22 -1.95
CA THR A 180 11.33 8.25 -1.60
C THR A 180 12.15 7.67 -2.74
N GLU A 181 13.17 8.40 -3.17
CA GLU A 181 14.11 7.93 -4.18
C GLU A 181 15.09 6.90 -3.57
N ILE A 182 15.25 5.78 -4.25
CA ILE A 182 16.22 4.72 -3.94
C ILE A 182 17.46 4.97 -4.79
N TYR A 183 18.55 5.37 -4.14
CA TYR A 183 19.76 5.83 -4.83
C TYR A 183 20.44 4.69 -5.61
N PRO A 184 21.10 5.01 -6.75
CA PRO A 184 21.97 4.06 -7.43
C PRO A 184 23.03 3.49 -6.46
N GLY A 185 23.16 2.16 -6.42
CA GLY A 185 24.05 1.47 -5.48
C GLY A 185 23.51 1.33 -4.05
N GLY A 186 22.36 1.93 -3.74
CA GLY A 186 21.68 1.77 -2.45
C GLY A 186 20.88 0.46 -2.40
N SER A 187 20.65 -0.04 -1.19
CA SER A 187 19.77 -1.18 -0.93
C SER A 187 18.38 -0.74 -0.50
N PHE A 188 17.36 -1.52 -0.87
CA PHE A 188 16.01 -1.41 -0.35
C PHE A 188 15.67 -2.69 0.40
N VAL A 189 15.21 -2.56 1.65
CA VAL A 189 14.80 -3.71 2.45
C VAL A 189 13.48 -3.44 3.17
N VAL A 190 12.68 -4.46 3.32
CA VAL A 190 11.42 -4.54 4.04
C VAL A 190 11.65 -5.56 5.14
N ARG A 191 11.49 -5.13 6.39
CA ARG A 191 11.71 -5.96 7.57
C ARG A 191 10.53 -5.87 8.51
N LYS A 192 10.16 -7.01 9.08
CA LYS A 192 9.20 -7.05 10.17
C LYS A 192 9.89 -6.56 11.46
N ILE A 193 9.23 -5.67 12.20
CA ILE A 193 9.66 -5.27 13.54
C ILE A 193 9.31 -6.40 14.50
N GLU A 194 10.30 -6.86 15.25
CA GLU A 194 10.12 -7.81 16.35
C GLU A 194 9.67 -7.08 17.62
N ASP A 195 8.92 -7.76 18.48
CA ASP A 195 8.40 -7.17 19.71
C ASP A 195 9.54 -6.74 20.63
N GLY A 196 9.42 -5.55 21.23
CA GLY A 196 10.46 -4.98 22.08
C GLY A 196 11.63 -4.32 21.33
N MET A 197 11.66 -4.39 19.99
CA MET A 197 12.71 -3.76 19.20
C MET A 197 12.41 -2.29 18.85
N SER A 198 13.47 -1.52 18.68
CA SER A 198 13.48 -0.14 18.21
C SER A 198 14.34 -0.02 16.95
N VAL A 199 14.06 1.00 16.12
CA VAL A 199 14.69 1.15 14.80
C VAL A 199 15.47 2.46 14.71
N TYR A 200 16.69 2.40 14.15
CA TYR A 200 17.48 3.57 13.76
C TYR A 200 18.29 3.28 12.49
N GLY A 201 17.99 3.99 11.40
CA GLY A 201 18.57 3.71 10.08
C GLY A 201 18.23 2.28 9.63
N MET A 202 19.27 1.46 9.40
CA MET A 202 19.15 0.05 9.00
C MET A 202 19.23 -0.93 10.19
N GLN A 203 19.41 -0.42 11.42
CA GLN A 203 19.56 -1.25 12.63
C GLN A 203 18.23 -1.39 13.36
N MET A 204 18.02 -2.58 13.92
CA MET A 204 16.89 -2.95 14.77
C MET A 204 17.45 -3.61 16.03
N LEU A 205 17.33 -2.93 17.17
CA LEU A 205 17.90 -3.33 18.46
C LEU A 205 16.96 -2.93 19.61
N PRO A 206 17.09 -3.51 20.82
CA PRO A 206 16.41 -3.01 22.01
C PRO A 206 16.68 -1.52 22.25
N TYR A 207 15.74 -0.81 22.89
CA TYR A 207 15.79 0.65 22.98
C TYR A 207 17.09 1.21 23.61
N ALA A 208 17.61 0.58 24.66
CA ALA A 208 18.85 1.03 25.30
C ALA A 208 20.05 0.93 24.33
N GLU A 209 20.13 -0.17 23.59
CA GLU A 209 21.21 -0.43 22.63
C GLU A 209 21.10 0.47 21.40
N ILE A 210 19.88 0.63 20.84
CA ILE A 210 19.69 1.51 19.68
C ILE A 210 20.01 2.96 20.03
N LYS A 211 19.76 3.38 21.28
CA LYS A 211 20.07 4.73 21.76
C LYS A 211 21.58 4.94 21.86
N ALA A 212 22.30 3.98 22.44
CA ALA A 212 23.76 4.01 22.49
C ALA A 212 24.37 4.01 21.08
N PHE A 213 23.84 3.18 20.18
CA PHE A 213 24.22 3.15 18.77
C PHE A 213 23.97 4.50 18.06
N ALA A 214 22.80 5.10 18.26
CA ALA A 214 22.48 6.39 17.65
C ALA A 214 23.40 7.52 18.15
N GLN A 215 23.85 7.45 19.40
CA GLN A 215 24.78 8.43 20.00
C GLN A 215 26.23 8.23 19.55
N SER A 216 26.62 7.00 19.20
CA SER A 216 27.98 6.72 18.73
C SER A 216 28.20 7.13 17.28
N ILE A 217 27.12 7.33 16.50
CA ILE A 217 27.22 7.75 15.11
C ILE A 217 27.62 9.22 15.01
N GLN A 218 28.77 9.47 14.41
CA GLN A 218 29.18 10.80 13.98
C GLN A 218 28.50 11.16 12.66
N PHE A 219 27.79 12.29 12.64
CA PHE A 219 27.20 12.82 11.42
C PHE A 219 28.32 13.33 10.50
N VAL A 220 28.38 12.81 9.28
CA VAL A 220 29.28 13.31 8.24
C VAL A 220 28.42 14.02 7.19
N PRO A 221 28.44 15.36 7.11
CA PRO A 221 27.49 16.14 6.30
C PRO A 221 27.57 15.95 4.77
N SER A 222 28.56 15.22 4.26
CA SER A 222 29.03 15.42 2.88
C SER A 222 29.59 14.18 2.20
N CYS A 223 28.94 13.02 2.30
CA CYS A 223 29.31 11.89 1.46
C CYS A 223 28.13 11.59 0.50
N ASN A 224 28.36 11.71 -0.83
CA ASN A 224 27.47 11.23 -1.92
C ASN A 224 27.37 9.68 -1.91
N LEU A 225 27.13 9.11 -0.75
CA LEU A 225 27.10 7.67 -0.56
C LEU A 225 25.75 7.11 -1.01
N PRO A 226 25.73 5.85 -1.43
CA PRO A 226 24.49 5.16 -1.74
C PRO A 226 23.56 5.18 -0.53
N ARG A 227 22.35 5.73 -0.69
CA ARG A 227 21.36 5.78 0.39
C ARG A 227 20.59 4.48 0.45
N ASN A 228 20.70 3.80 1.58
CA ASN A 228 19.89 2.63 1.87
C ASN A 228 18.51 3.07 2.36
N THR A 229 17.47 2.39 1.88
CA THR A 229 16.09 2.62 2.29
C THR A 229 15.57 1.37 2.97
N ALA A 230 14.95 1.52 4.14
CA ALA A 230 14.30 0.43 4.82
C ALA A 230 12.86 0.77 5.17
N VAL A 231 11.96 -0.19 4.97
CA VAL A 231 10.59 -0.17 5.48
C VAL A 231 10.49 -1.17 6.60
N TYR A 232 10.21 -0.67 7.79
CA TYR A 232 9.94 -1.49 8.95
C TYR A 232 8.44 -1.54 9.18
N HIS A 233 7.89 -2.74 9.32
CA HIS A 233 6.46 -2.91 9.55
C HIS A 233 6.22 -3.85 10.74
N ASN A 234 5.24 -3.54 11.57
CA ASN A 234 4.65 -4.50 12.49
C ASN A 234 3.26 -4.90 11.98
N ARG A 235 2.64 -5.89 12.61
CA ARG A 235 1.30 -6.35 12.24
C ARG A 235 0.17 -5.52 12.89
N PHE A 236 0.50 -4.73 13.92
CA PHE A 236 -0.48 -4.12 14.82
C PHE A 236 -0.82 -2.67 14.48
N GLU A 237 0.05 -1.97 13.76
CA GLU A 237 -0.20 -0.58 13.36
C GLU A 237 -1.02 -0.47 12.07
N THR A 238 -1.45 -1.57 11.46
CA THR A 238 -2.39 -1.50 10.34
C THR A 238 -3.86 -1.50 10.76
N ASN A 239 -4.25 -1.72 12.02
CA ASN A 239 -5.67 -1.75 12.41
C ASN A 239 -6.12 -0.49 13.18
N VAL A 240 -6.91 0.37 12.54
CA VAL A 240 -7.71 1.41 13.21
C VAL A 240 -9.18 1.01 13.14
N ARG A 241 -9.80 0.68 14.27
CA ARG A 241 -11.27 0.65 14.41
C ARG A 241 -11.75 1.93 15.09
N PRO A 242 -12.81 2.60 14.61
CA PRO A 242 -13.41 3.70 15.36
C PRO A 242 -14.17 3.13 16.57
N ARG A 243 -13.66 3.32 17.79
CA ARG A 243 -14.45 3.17 19.02
C ARG A 243 -15.00 4.52 19.45
N ARG A 244 -16.33 4.62 19.56
CA ARG A 244 -17.02 5.72 20.22
C ARG A 244 -16.59 5.78 21.70
N ARG A 245 -16.19 6.99 22.14
CA ARG A 245 -15.97 7.44 23.52
C ARG A 245 -14.98 6.63 24.37
N GLN A 246 -13.71 7.01 24.29
CA GLN A 246 -12.90 7.32 25.48
C GLN A 246 -11.65 8.08 25.05
N THR A 247 -11.47 9.27 25.60
CA THR A 247 -10.28 10.11 25.47
C THR A 247 -9.08 9.40 26.08
N ARG A 248 -8.18 8.86 25.26
CA ARG A 248 -6.76 8.61 25.55
C ARG A 248 -6.02 8.26 24.24
N ASN A 249 -5.14 9.17 23.83
CA ASN A 249 -4.06 9.05 22.86
C ASN A 249 -4.34 8.24 21.57
N PHE A 250 -4.70 8.95 20.50
CA PHE A 250 -4.56 8.49 19.12
C PHE A 250 -3.07 8.19 18.84
N GLN A 251 -2.67 6.92 18.83
CA GLN A 251 -1.43 6.50 18.19
C GLN A 251 -1.73 6.23 16.71
N VAL A 252 -1.29 7.17 15.87
CA VAL A 252 -1.23 6.99 14.41
C VAL A 252 -0.38 5.74 14.11
N PRO A 253 -0.76 4.90 13.13
CA PRO A 253 0.11 3.87 12.59
C PRO A 253 1.53 4.38 12.36
N ARG A 254 2.53 3.91 13.12
CA ARG A 254 3.93 4.20 12.77
C ARG A 254 4.33 3.31 11.60
N VAL A 255 4.11 3.82 10.39
CA VAL A 255 5.16 3.64 9.39
C VAL A 255 6.34 4.43 9.91
N LEU A 256 7.19 3.81 10.73
CA LEU A 256 8.56 4.27 10.88
C LEU A 256 9.22 4.01 9.52
N SER A 257 8.94 4.87 8.55
CA SER A 257 9.92 5.14 7.54
C SER A 257 11.07 5.76 8.31
N ALA A 258 12.01 4.92 8.73
CA ALA A 258 13.33 5.40 9.12
C ALA A 258 14.03 5.83 7.82
N VAL A 259 13.49 6.84 7.13
CA VAL A 259 14.27 7.64 6.17
C VAL A 259 15.11 8.58 7.03
N LYS A 260 16.07 8.00 7.77
CA LYS A 260 17.19 8.75 8.33
C LYS A 260 18.44 8.24 7.64
N ASN A 261 18.93 9.07 6.73
CA ASN A 261 20.22 8.92 6.05
C ASN A 261 21.31 8.87 7.12
N LEU A 262 21.82 7.67 7.41
CA LEU A 262 22.93 7.49 8.34
C LEU A 262 23.92 6.51 7.72
N LEU A 263 25.06 7.03 7.34
CA LEU A 263 26.25 6.24 7.00
C LEU A 263 27.47 6.93 7.59
N THR A 264 28.36 6.11 8.17
CA THR A 264 29.71 6.46 8.59
C THR A 264 30.67 6.25 7.42
N CYS A 265 31.49 7.26 7.11
CA CYS A 265 32.56 7.16 6.12
C CYS A 265 33.75 6.41 6.78
N PRO A 266 34.32 5.34 6.20
CA PRO A 266 35.52 4.70 6.75
C PRO A 266 36.70 5.68 6.67
N ARG A 267 37.44 5.79 7.78
CA ARG A 267 38.69 6.56 7.81
C ARG A 267 39.71 5.83 6.92
N PHE A 268 40.09 6.44 5.80
CA PHE A 268 41.37 6.15 5.16
C PHE A 268 42.48 6.93 5.87
#